data_AF-A0A9K3IFC2-F1
#
_entry.id   AF-A0A9K3IFC2-F1
#
_cell.length_a   1.000
_cell.length_b   1.000
_cell.length_c   1.000
_cell.angle_alpha   90.00
_cell.angle_beta   90.00
_cell.angle_gamma   90.00
#
_symmetry.space_group_name_H-M   'P 1'
#
loop_
_entity.id
_entity.type
_entity.pdbx_description
1 polymer ?
#
loop_
_entity_poly.entity_id
_entity_poly.type
_entity_poly.pdbx_seq_one_letter_code
_entity_poly.pdbx_strand_id
1 'polypeptide(L)'
;MQTSYDQLLADYHRLITGTFFGLLLYIYSLSYRIFTSSSAKGELERARDRAVESHKTVIDEAKGMLSCCDTEMVELYAQMSELMLMKQWFLTEGVAWVVKLVQKSPKLEKVDADLVNSVNVVGANEGIKQGFKAAHDSVRSVEEVPGYDEGAQATLDAAVKAFDELEISVLGKVADLIDKPLHVIQQRSKLPIVEEDDDVIEV
;
A
#
# COMPACT_ATOMS: atom_id res chain seq x y z
N MET A 1 -37.94 59.36 95.14
CA MET A 1 -37.12 58.19 94.76
C MET A 1 -37.74 57.34 93.65
N GLN A 2 -39.07 57.19 93.57
CA GLN A 2 -39.76 56.36 92.56
C GLN A 2 -39.43 56.74 91.10
N THR A 3 -39.46 58.04 90.76
CA THR A 3 -39.31 58.54 89.38
C THR A 3 -37.94 58.29 88.74
N SER A 4 -36.88 58.21 89.54
CA SER A 4 -35.53 57.90 89.05
C SER A 4 -35.37 56.42 88.68
N TYR A 5 -36.15 55.53 89.31
CA TYR A 5 -36.06 54.09 89.10
C TYR A 5 -36.82 53.69 87.83
N ASP A 6 -37.99 54.28 87.60
CA ASP A 6 -38.80 54.05 86.39
C ASP A 6 -38.08 54.52 85.12
N GLN A 7 -37.32 55.60 85.20
CA GLN A 7 -36.55 56.14 84.07
C GLN A 7 -35.31 55.29 83.75
N LEU A 8 -34.62 54.80 84.80
CA LEU A 8 -33.52 53.85 84.65
C LEU A 8 -34.00 52.51 84.05
N LEU A 9 -35.18 52.04 84.47
CA LEU A 9 -35.81 50.83 83.95
C LEU A 9 -36.24 50.99 82.48
N ALA A 10 -36.77 52.16 82.10
CA ALA A 10 -37.13 52.46 80.72
C ALA A 10 -35.90 52.54 79.80
N ASP A 11 -34.81 53.18 80.24
CA ASP A 11 -33.56 53.25 79.49
C ASP A 11 -32.89 51.87 79.37
N TYR A 12 -32.92 51.06 80.44
CA TYR A 12 -32.46 49.68 80.40
C TYR A 12 -33.28 48.82 79.44
N HIS A 13 -34.61 48.96 79.45
CA HIS A 13 -35.49 48.25 78.52
C HIS A 13 -35.23 48.69 77.07
N ARG A 14 -34.99 49.98 76.82
CA ARG A 14 -34.68 50.51 75.48
C ARG A 14 -33.33 50.04 74.97
N LEU A 15 -32.32 49.95 75.85
CA LEU A 15 -30.99 49.41 75.55
C LEU A 15 -31.06 47.91 75.25
N ILE A 16 -31.77 47.12 76.06
CA ILE A 16 -31.97 45.68 75.82
C ILE A 16 -32.72 45.44 74.52
N THR A 17 -33.83 46.16 74.29
CA THR A 17 -34.63 45.97 73.08
C THR A 17 -33.85 46.36 71.83
N GLY A 18 -33.07 47.45 71.87
CA GLY A 18 -32.24 47.90 70.76
C GLY A 18 -31.07 46.95 70.45
N THR A 19 -30.38 46.46 71.49
CA THR A 19 -29.29 45.48 71.34
C THR A 19 -29.80 44.12 70.87
N PHE A 20 -30.95 43.66 71.38
CA PHE A 20 -31.59 42.42 70.95
C PHE A 20 -32.07 42.51 69.50
N PHE A 21 -32.69 43.63 69.10
CA PHE A 21 -33.10 43.87 67.72
C PHE A 21 -31.89 43.96 66.77
N GLY A 22 -30.80 44.59 67.19
CA GLY A 22 -29.53 44.62 66.44
C GLY A 22 -28.93 43.22 66.25
N LEU A 23 -28.95 42.38 67.28
CA LEU A 23 -28.52 40.98 67.22
C LEU A 23 -29.39 40.16 66.26
N LEU A 24 -30.72 40.32 66.31
CA LEU A 24 -31.64 39.65 65.40
C LEU A 24 -31.36 40.02 63.93
N LEU A 25 -31.17 41.31 63.64
CA LEU A 25 -30.83 41.77 62.30
C LEU A 25 -29.47 41.22 61.83
N TYR A 26 -28.48 41.18 62.71
CA TYR A 26 -27.17 40.61 62.40
C TYR A 26 -27.28 39.12 62.07
N ILE A 27 -27.97 38.34 62.90
CA ILE A 27 -28.19 36.90 62.67
C ILE A 27 -28.92 36.67 61.35
N TYR A 28 -29.99 37.43 61.07
CA TYR A 28 -30.72 37.33 59.81
C TYR A 28 -29.82 37.61 58.59
N SER A 29 -28.99 38.67 58.67
CA SER A 29 -28.05 39.00 57.59
C SER A 29 -26.99 37.92 57.37
N LEU A 30 -26.52 37.29 58.45
CA LEU A 30 -25.54 36.22 58.40
C LEU A 30 -26.16 34.95 57.82
N SER A 31 -27.37 34.58 58.25
CA SER A 31 -28.13 33.46 57.70
C SER A 31 -28.41 33.64 56.20
N TYR A 32 -28.79 34.85 55.77
CA TYR A 32 -29.00 35.15 54.35
C TYR A 32 -27.71 34.99 53.54
N ARG A 33 -26.57 35.49 54.03
CA ARG A 33 -25.25 35.32 53.37
C ARG A 33 -24.81 33.86 53.30
N ILE A 34 -25.03 33.07 54.36
CA ILE A 34 -24.71 31.64 54.38
C ILE A 34 -25.57 30.90 53.35
N PHE A 35 -26.86 31.21 53.29
CA PHE A 35 -27.79 30.58 52.34
C PHE A 35 -27.42 30.90 50.88
N THR A 36 -27.16 32.16 50.55
CA THR A 36 -26.77 32.56 49.18
C THR A 36 -25.41 31.99 48.78
N SER A 37 -24.44 31.96 49.69
CA SER A 37 -23.14 31.31 49.46
C SER A 37 -23.26 29.81 49.19
N SER A 38 -24.10 29.11 49.97
CA SER A 38 -24.37 27.67 49.78
C SER A 38 -25.05 27.40 48.42
N SER A 39 -26.02 28.23 48.03
CA SER A 39 -26.69 28.12 46.73
C SER A 39 -25.70 28.33 45.56
N ALA A 40 -24.88 29.38 45.63
CA ALA A 40 -23.87 29.68 44.61
C ALA A 40 -22.83 28.55 44.48
N LYS A 41 -22.42 27.93 45.60
CA LYS A 41 -21.53 26.76 45.59
C LYS A 41 -22.17 25.58 44.88
N GLY A 42 -23.44 25.29 45.13
CA GLY A 42 -24.16 24.20 44.46
C GLY A 42 -24.34 24.43 42.96
N GLU A 43 -24.53 25.68 42.51
CA GLU A 43 -24.55 26.00 41.07
C GLU A 43 -23.19 25.84 40.41
N LEU A 44 -22.12 26.25 41.09
CA LEU A 44 -20.74 26.07 40.62
C LEU A 44 -20.37 24.59 40.48
N GLU A 45 -20.73 23.76 41.46
CA GLU A 45 -20.49 22.30 41.41
C GLU A 45 -21.22 21.67 40.23
N ARG A 46 -22.51 22.01 40.01
CA ARG A 46 -23.26 21.51 38.84
C ARG A 46 -22.71 22.02 37.51
N ALA A 47 -22.20 23.25 37.45
CA ALA A 47 -21.55 23.79 36.25
C ALA A 47 -20.24 23.06 35.96
N ARG A 48 -19.43 22.81 37.00
CA ARG A 48 -18.19 22.02 36.91
C ARG A 48 -18.50 20.60 36.45
N ASP A 49 -19.49 19.93 37.03
CA ASP A 49 -19.81 18.54 36.69
C ASP A 49 -20.29 18.42 35.23
N ARG A 50 -21.07 19.38 34.74
CA ARG A 50 -21.43 19.47 33.32
C ARG A 50 -20.22 19.68 32.41
N ALA A 51 -19.29 20.56 32.81
CA ALA A 51 -18.06 20.79 32.05
C ALA A 51 -17.16 19.55 32.04
N VAL A 52 -17.06 18.83 33.16
CA VAL A 52 -16.32 17.56 33.26
C VAL A 52 -16.91 16.50 32.35
N GLU A 53 -18.23 16.32 32.36
CA GLU A 53 -18.87 15.34 31.47
C GLU A 53 -18.71 15.73 30.00
N SER A 54 -18.85 17.01 29.67
CA SER A 54 -18.58 17.52 28.32
C SER A 54 -17.13 17.32 27.87
N HIS A 55 -16.14 17.50 28.74
CA HIS A 55 -14.75 17.23 28.39
C HIS A 55 -14.50 15.73 28.22
N LYS A 56 -15.12 14.90 29.06
CA LYS A 56 -15.02 13.45 28.96
C LYS A 56 -15.56 12.95 27.63
N THR A 57 -16.70 13.45 27.16
CA THR A 57 -17.24 13.06 25.85
C THR A 57 -16.29 13.42 24.71
N VAL A 58 -15.69 14.62 24.75
CA VAL A 58 -14.70 15.05 23.73
C VAL A 58 -13.44 14.19 23.78
N ILE A 59 -12.94 13.86 24.97
CA ILE A 59 -11.79 12.98 25.13
C ILE A 59 -12.08 11.57 24.61
N ASP A 60 -13.27 11.04 24.88
CA ASP A 60 -13.65 9.70 24.43
C ASP A 60 -13.84 9.65 22.90
N GLU A 61 -14.39 10.70 22.29
CA GLU A 61 -14.44 10.86 20.83
C GLU A 61 -13.03 10.91 20.22
N ALA A 62 -12.14 11.74 20.80
CA ALA A 62 -10.76 11.86 20.33
C ALA A 62 -9.99 10.52 20.45
N LYS A 63 -10.21 9.75 21.53
CA LYS A 63 -9.66 8.39 21.67
C LYS A 63 -10.19 7.44 20.61
N GLY A 64 -11.48 7.51 20.28
CA GLY A 64 -12.08 6.72 19.21
C GLY A 64 -11.42 7.02 17.86
N MET A 65 -11.27 8.31 17.53
CA MET A 65 -10.58 8.74 16.31
C MET A 65 -9.12 8.29 16.26
N LEU A 66 -8.39 8.39 17.37
CA LEU A 66 -7.00 7.92 17.47
C LEU A 66 -6.89 6.41 17.25
N SER A 67 -7.79 5.63 17.87
CA SER A 67 -7.82 4.17 17.70
C SER A 67 -8.13 3.76 16.25
N CYS A 68 -8.99 4.49 15.55
CA CYS A 68 -9.24 4.26 14.13
C CYS A 68 -7.99 4.58 13.29
N CYS A 69 -7.37 5.73 13.52
CA CYS A 69 -6.13 6.12 12.84
C CYS A 69 -5.01 5.09 13.04
N ASP A 70 -4.80 4.61 14.26
CA ASP A 70 -3.80 3.58 14.55
C ASP A 70 -4.06 2.28 13.77
N THR A 71 -5.34 1.90 13.63
CA THR A 71 -5.74 0.70 12.87
C THR A 71 -5.46 0.89 11.37
N GLU A 72 -5.87 2.01 10.80
CA GLU A 72 -5.63 2.35 9.39
C GLU A 72 -4.12 2.40 9.08
N MET A 73 -3.33 2.97 9.99
CA MET A 73 -1.87 3.01 9.86
C MET A 73 -1.25 1.60 9.84
N VAL A 74 -1.72 0.69 10.69
CA VAL A 74 -1.25 -0.71 10.70
C VAL A 74 -1.58 -1.41 9.37
N GLU A 75 -2.78 -1.21 8.83
CA GLU A 75 -3.18 -1.79 7.53
C GLU A 75 -2.34 -1.24 6.38
N LEU A 76 -2.13 0.08 6.33
CA LEU A 76 -1.27 0.72 5.33
C LEU A 76 0.18 0.24 5.42
N TYR A 77 0.72 0.08 6.64
CA TYR A 77 2.06 -0.46 6.83
C TYR A 77 2.16 -1.92 6.36
N ALA A 78 1.14 -2.74 6.58
CA ALA A 78 1.10 -4.12 6.09
C ALA A 78 1.11 -4.17 4.56
N GLN A 79 0.26 -3.36 3.91
CA GLN A 79 0.22 -3.25 2.44
C GLN A 79 1.56 -2.77 1.86
N MET A 80 2.16 -1.72 2.45
CA MET A 80 3.45 -1.20 2.04
C MET A 80 4.57 -2.26 2.19
N SER A 81 4.54 -3.03 3.29
CA SER A 81 5.51 -4.10 3.54
C SER A 81 5.39 -5.21 2.51
N GLU A 82 4.18 -5.63 2.15
CA GLU A 82 3.96 -6.62 1.10
C GLU A 82 4.48 -6.14 -0.26
N LEU A 83 4.22 -4.87 -0.61
CA LEU A 83 4.71 -4.26 -1.85
C LEU A 83 6.25 -4.18 -1.88
N MET A 84 6.89 -3.84 -0.75
CA MET A 84 8.35 -3.84 -0.64
C MET A 84 8.94 -5.24 -0.83
N LEU A 85 8.33 -6.27 -0.22
CA LEU A 85 8.75 -7.66 -0.39
C LEU A 85 8.56 -8.12 -1.84
N MET A 86 7.45 -7.75 -2.47
CA MET A 86 7.18 -8.08 -3.87
C MET A 86 8.20 -7.44 -4.80
N LYS A 87 8.52 -6.15 -4.59
CA LYS A 87 9.57 -5.45 -5.33
C LYS A 87 10.93 -6.12 -5.15
N GLN A 88 11.31 -6.44 -3.91
CA GLN A 88 12.58 -7.09 -3.62
C GLN A 88 12.66 -8.46 -4.32
N TRP A 89 11.62 -9.28 -4.20
CA TRP A 89 11.56 -10.57 -4.86
C TRP A 89 11.62 -10.46 -6.38
N PHE A 90 10.91 -9.49 -6.97
CA PHE A 90 10.95 -9.28 -8.43
C PHE A 90 12.36 -8.95 -8.91
N LEU A 91 13.07 -8.09 -8.19
CA LEU A 91 14.45 -7.68 -8.52
C LEU A 91 15.49 -8.78 -8.33
N THR A 92 15.25 -9.77 -7.46
CA THR A 92 16.20 -10.86 -7.20
C THR A 92 15.89 -12.13 -8.00
N GLU A 93 14.64 -12.60 -7.93
CA GLU A 93 14.21 -13.90 -8.47
C GLU A 93 13.20 -13.75 -9.61
N GLY A 94 12.34 -12.73 -9.55
CA GLY A 94 11.27 -12.54 -10.53
C GLY A 94 11.78 -12.31 -11.95
N VAL A 95 12.87 -11.55 -12.13
CA VAL A 95 13.49 -11.36 -13.46
C VAL A 95 13.93 -12.69 -14.07
N ALA A 96 14.60 -13.55 -13.29
CA ALA A 96 15.03 -14.86 -13.78
C ALA A 96 13.84 -15.75 -14.13
N TRP A 97 12.74 -15.64 -13.39
CA TRP A 97 11.51 -16.35 -13.69
C TRP A 97 10.82 -15.84 -14.97
N VAL A 98 10.76 -14.51 -15.19
CA VAL A 98 10.26 -13.90 -16.43
C VAL A 98 11.08 -14.36 -17.63
N VAL A 99 12.40 -14.40 -17.53
CA VAL A 99 13.27 -14.92 -18.60
C VAL A 99 12.93 -16.38 -18.93
N LYS A 100 12.67 -17.23 -17.93
CA LYS A 100 12.24 -18.62 -18.17
C LYS A 100 10.88 -18.70 -18.86
N LEU A 101 9.94 -17.81 -18.53
CA LEU A 101 8.62 -17.74 -19.18
C LEU A 101 8.74 -17.34 -20.66
N VAL A 102 9.64 -16.40 -20.96
CA VAL A 102 9.98 -15.97 -22.33
C VAL A 102 10.60 -17.13 -23.12
N GLN A 103 11.63 -17.78 -22.56
CA GLN A 103 12.34 -18.88 -23.22
C GLN A 103 11.44 -20.08 -23.49
N LYS A 104 10.47 -20.37 -22.63
CA LYS A 104 9.45 -21.42 -22.84
C LYS A 104 8.32 -21.00 -23.78
N SER A 105 8.53 -20.02 -24.65
CA SER A 105 7.58 -19.73 -25.72
C SER A 105 7.91 -20.64 -26.90
N PRO A 106 7.03 -21.59 -27.28
CA PRO A 106 7.28 -22.47 -28.43
C PRO A 106 7.53 -21.67 -29.72
N LYS A 107 6.91 -20.49 -29.83
CA LYS A 107 7.13 -19.54 -30.92
C LYS A 107 8.55 -18.98 -30.92
N LEU A 108 9.10 -18.61 -29.76
CA LEU A 108 10.49 -18.15 -29.65
C LEU A 108 11.46 -19.28 -29.94
N GLU A 109 11.23 -20.47 -29.36
CA GLU A 109 12.08 -21.64 -29.58
C GLU A 109 12.14 -22.02 -31.07
N LYS A 110 11.00 -21.99 -31.76
CA LYS A 110 10.94 -22.23 -33.21
C LYS A 110 11.71 -21.18 -34.01
N VAL A 111 11.48 -19.89 -33.75
CA VAL A 111 12.16 -18.82 -34.48
C VAL A 111 13.66 -18.82 -34.21
N ASP A 112 14.10 -19.14 -32.99
CA ASP A 112 15.51 -19.32 -32.65
C ASP A 112 16.12 -20.50 -33.42
N ALA A 113 15.43 -21.64 -33.47
CA ALA A 113 15.88 -22.80 -34.25
C ALA A 113 15.98 -22.49 -35.76
N ASP A 114 14.99 -21.81 -36.33
CA ASP A 114 14.97 -21.40 -37.74
C ASP A 114 16.10 -20.40 -38.06
N LEU A 115 16.37 -19.46 -37.15
CA LEU A 115 17.47 -18.52 -37.26
C LEU A 115 18.84 -19.22 -37.17
N VAL A 116 19.05 -20.07 -36.17
CA VAL A 116 20.30 -20.84 -36.03
C VAL A 116 20.55 -21.72 -37.25
N ASN A 117 19.53 -22.41 -37.75
CA ASN A 117 19.65 -23.24 -38.93
C ASN A 117 20.01 -22.40 -40.17
N SER A 118 19.31 -21.30 -40.42
CA SER A 118 19.59 -20.44 -41.57
C SER A 118 20.98 -19.79 -41.53
N VAL A 119 21.44 -19.34 -40.36
CA VAL A 119 22.82 -18.85 -40.17
C VAL A 119 23.85 -19.93 -40.49
N ASN A 120 23.64 -21.17 -40.03
CA ASN A 120 24.55 -22.28 -40.29
C ASN A 120 24.64 -22.59 -41.80
N VAL A 121 23.52 -22.57 -42.51
CA VAL A 121 23.49 -22.80 -43.97
C VAL A 121 24.22 -21.67 -44.71
N VAL A 122 23.97 -20.41 -44.36
CA VAL A 122 24.69 -19.26 -44.96
C VAL A 122 26.19 -19.34 -44.69
N GLY A 123 26.59 -19.70 -43.47
CA GLY A 123 27.98 -19.91 -43.10
C GLY A 123 28.64 -21.04 -43.90
N ALA A 124 27.94 -22.17 -44.08
CA ALA A 124 28.41 -23.27 -44.91
C ALA A 124 28.59 -22.84 -46.37
N ASN A 125 27.64 -22.11 -46.94
CA ASN A 125 27.71 -21.58 -48.30
C ASN A 125 28.87 -20.61 -48.51
N GLU A 126 29.10 -19.70 -47.57
CA GLU A 126 30.23 -18.77 -47.67
C GLU A 126 31.56 -19.55 -47.54
N GLY A 127 31.64 -20.57 -46.68
CA GLY A 127 32.78 -21.48 -46.60
C GLY A 127 33.05 -22.22 -47.91
N ILE A 128 32.02 -22.81 -48.52
CA ILE A 128 32.08 -23.49 -49.82
C ILE A 128 32.55 -22.54 -50.92
N LYS A 129 31.98 -21.33 -50.96
CA LYS A 129 32.31 -20.30 -51.95
C LYS A 129 33.75 -19.81 -51.83
N GLN A 130 34.25 -19.60 -50.61
CA GLN A 130 35.65 -19.20 -50.37
C GLN A 130 36.62 -20.35 -50.70
N GLY A 131 36.28 -21.59 -50.32
CA GLY A 131 37.06 -22.78 -50.68
C GLY A 131 37.12 -23.01 -52.19
N PHE A 132 35.99 -22.82 -52.88
CA PHE A 132 35.93 -22.90 -54.34
C PHE A 132 36.76 -21.79 -55.00
N LYS A 133 36.69 -20.53 -54.53
CA LYS A 133 37.56 -19.46 -55.06
C LYS A 133 39.05 -19.80 -54.91
N ALA A 134 39.46 -20.29 -53.74
CA ALA A 134 40.85 -20.70 -53.49
C ALA A 134 41.29 -21.87 -54.39
N ALA A 135 40.38 -22.81 -54.69
CA ALA A 135 40.65 -23.95 -55.58
C ALA A 135 40.54 -23.60 -57.07
N HIS A 136 39.66 -22.66 -57.45
CA HIS A 136 39.43 -22.22 -58.82
C HIS A 136 40.64 -21.48 -59.38
N ASP A 137 41.42 -20.80 -58.54
CA ASP A 137 42.75 -20.29 -58.90
C ASP A 137 43.75 -21.42 -59.27
N SER A 138 43.42 -22.68 -58.99
CA SER A 138 44.23 -23.87 -59.30
C SER A 138 43.62 -24.86 -60.31
N VAL A 139 42.30 -24.79 -60.62
CA VAL A 139 41.61 -25.77 -61.50
C VAL A 139 40.67 -25.07 -62.49
N ARG A 140 40.89 -25.33 -63.79
CA ARG A 140 40.07 -24.90 -64.94
C ARG A 140 38.87 -25.85 -65.16
N SER A 141 37.74 -25.64 -64.48
CA SER A 141 36.42 -25.95 -65.05
C SER A 141 35.29 -25.47 -64.15
N VAL A 142 34.25 -24.94 -64.79
CA VAL A 142 33.02 -24.41 -64.18
C VAL A 142 32.04 -25.57 -64.01
N GLU A 143 32.10 -26.26 -62.88
CA GLU A 143 31.03 -27.14 -62.42
C GLU A 143 30.28 -26.44 -61.28
N GLU A 144 28.96 -26.64 -61.23
CA GLU A 144 28.10 -26.23 -60.11
C GLU A 144 28.73 -26.70 -58.80
N VAL A 145 28.88 -25.77 -57.84
CA VAL A 145 29.58 -26.07 -56.60
C VAL A 145 28.69 -26.99 -55.74
N PRO A 146 29.10 -28.24 -55.49
CA PRO A 146 28.24 -29.19 -54.79
C PRO A 146 27.91 -28.71 -53.38
N GLY A 147 26.63 -28.72 -53.03
CA GLY A 147 26.14 -28.32 -51.70
C GLY A 147 25.98 -26.82 -51.48
N TYR A 148 26.18 -25.99 -52.50
CA TYR A 148 25.86 -24.55 -52.44
C TYR A 148 24.35 -24.31 -52.58
N ASP A 149 23.77 -23.57 -51.64
CA ASP A 149 22.35 -23.18 -51.66
C ASP A 149 22.17 -21.68 -51.99
N GLU A 150 21.71 -21.35 -53.19
CA GLU A 150 21.46 -19.97 -53.62
C GLU A 150 20.37 -19.25 -52.79
N GLY A 151 19.47 -19.99 -52.13
CA GLY A 151 18.36 -19.46 -51.35
C GLY A 151 18.66 -19.19 -49.86
N ALA A 152 19.86 -19.55 -49.39
CA ALA A 152 20.18 -19.50 -47.95
C ALA A 152 20.11 -18.08 -47.37
N GLN A 153 20.60 -17.08 -48.10
CA GLN A 153 20.58 -15.68 -47.62
C GLN A 153 19.15 -15.15 -47.48
N ALA A 154 18.27 -15.44 -48.45
CA ALA A 154 16.86 -15.03 -48.38
C ALA A 154 16.14 -15.72 -47.21
N THR A 155 16.48 -16.98 -46.93
CA THR A 155 15.97 -17.73 -45.77
C THR A 155 16.43 -17.11 -44.45
N LEU A 156 17.70 -16.70 -44.36
CA LEU A 156 18.23 -15.98 -43.21
C LEU A 156 17.54 -14.62 -43.01
N ASP A 157 17.38 -13.84 -44.07
CA ASP A 157 16.72 -12.53 -44.00
C ASP A 157 15.26 -12.67 -43.54
N ALA A 158 14.56 -13.72 -43.99
CA ALA A 158 13.21 -14.03 -43.54
C ALA A 158 13.16 -14.46 -42.06
N ALA A 159 14.14 -15.27 -41.60
CA ALA A 159 14.24 -15.70 -40.21
C ALA A 159 14.55 -14.53 -39.27
N VAL A 160 15.46 -13.64 -39.67
CA VAL A 160 15.77 -12.39 -38.93
C VAL A 160 14.51 -11.52 -38.81
N LYS A 161 13.78 -11.33 -39.93
CA LYS A 161 12.53 -10.57 -39.91
C LYS A 161 11.48 -11.20 -39.00
N ALA A 162 11.34 -12.52 -39.03
CA ALA A 162 10.41 -13.25 -38.16
C ALA A 162 10.78 -13.13 -36.66
N PHE A 163 12.08 -13.04 -36.35
CA PHE A 163 12.57 -12.76 -35.01
C PHE A 163 12.27 -11.33 -34.57
N ASP A 164 12.49 -10.35 -35.44
CA ASP A 164 12.21 -8.93 -35.16
C ASP A 164 10.71 -8.67 -34.96
N GLU A 165 9.84 -9.39 -35.68
CA GLU A 165 8.38 -9.28 -35.58
C GLU A 165 7.76 -10.18 -34.49
N LEU A 166 8.59 -10.93 -33.73
CA LEU A 166 8.09 -11.87 -32.72
C LEU A 166 7.54 -11.14 -31.48
N GLU A 167 6.22 -11.08 -31.36
CA GLU A 167 5.56 -10.64 -30.13
C GLU A 167 5.48 -11.78 -29.10
N ILE A 168 6.30 -11.71 -28.06
CA ILE A 168 6.22 -12.63 -26.92
C ILE A 168 5.30 -12.03 -25.86
N SER A 169 4.02 -12.41 -25.89
CA SER A 169 3.09 -12.03 -24.82
C SER A 169 3.31 -12.89 -23.58
N VAL A 170 4.29 -12.51 -22.75
CA VAL A 170 4.50 -13.08 -21.41
C VAL A 170 3.29 -12.80 -20.51
N LEU A 171 2.60 -11.68 -20.76
CA LEU A 171 1.45 -11.21 -19.99
C LEU A 171 0.29 -12.21 -19.97
N GLY A 172 0.05 -12.93 -21.07
CA GLY A 172 -0.99 -13.97 -21.11
C GLY A 172 -0.77 -15.09 -20.08
N LYS A 173 0.50 -15.47 -19.82
CA LYS A 173 0.87 -16.57 -18.91
C LYS A 173 0.83 -16.21 -17.43
N VAL A 174 0.70 -14.93 -17.10
CA VAL A 174 0.75 -14.43 -15.71
C VAL A 174 -0.40 -13.47 -15.37
N ALA A 175 -1.39 -13.34 -16.25
CA ALA A 175 -2.53 -12.43 -16.06
C ALA A 175 -3.35 -12.78 -14.81
N ASP A 176 -3.44 -14.06 -14.45
CA ASP A 176 -4.13 -14.56 -13.26
C ASP A 176 -3.43 -14.18 -11.94
N LEU A 177 -2.19 -13.69 -12.02
CA LEU A 177 -1.33 -13.37 -10.89
C LEU A 177 -1.26 -11.87 -10.53
N ILE A 178 -1.87 -10.98 -11.33
CA ILE A 178 -1.74 -9.52 -11.20
C ILE A 178 -2.10 -9.03 -9.79
N ASP A 179 -3.18 -9.55 -9.21
CA ASP A 179 -3.67 -9.15 -7.88
C ASP A 179 -3.41 -10.21 -6.80
N LYS A 180 -2.50 -11.16 -7.05
CA LYS A 180 -2.22 -12.25 -6.10
C LYS A 180 -1.15 -11.83 -5.10
N PRO A 181 -1.26 -12.29 -3.84
CA PRO A 181 -0.25 -12.00 -2.82
C PRO A 181 1.08 -12.69 -3.18
N LEU A 182 2.19 -12.11 -2.70
CA LEU A 182 3.53 -12.53 -3.10
C LEU A 182 3.79 -14.04 -2.93
N HIS A 183 3.30 -14.63 -1.84
CA HIS A 183 3.52 -16.05 -1.56
C HIS A 183 2.90 -16.96 -2.63
N VAL A 184 1.79 -16.57 -3.26
CA VAL A 184 1.15 -17.30 -4.36
C VAL A 184 2.01 -17.20 -5.62
N ILE A 185 2.50 -16.00 -5.93
CA ILE A 185 3.41 -15.76 -7.08
C ILE A 185 4.69 -16.59 -6.92
N GLN A 186 5.27 -16.63 -5.72
CA GLN A 186 6.46 -17.41 -5.40
C GLN A 186 6.24 -18.92 -5.49
N GLN A 187 5.05 -19.41 -5.13
CA GLN A 187 4.71 -20.82 -5.32
C GLN A 187 4.61 -21.14 -6.81
N ARG A 188 3.92 -20.28 -7.58
CA ARG A 188 3.75 -20.45 -9.02
C ARG A 188 5.09 -20.43 -9.75
N SER A 189 6.04 -19.60 -9.33
CA SER A 189 7.36 -19.51 -9.95
C SER A 189 8.26 -20.72 -9.72
N LYS A 190 7.98 -21.53 -8.68
CA LYS A 190 8.69 -22.78 -8.38
C LYS A 190 8.12 -23.98 -9.14
N LEU A 191 6.89 -23.89 -9.62
CA LEU A 191 6.27 -24.95 -10.40
C LEU A 191 6.86 -24.98 -11.82
N PRO A 192 6.97 -26.17 -12.45
CA PRO A 192 7.24 -26.24 -13.86
C PRO A 192 6.14 -25.47 -14.61
N ILE A 193 6.55 -24.54 -15.46
CA ILE A 193 5.65 -23.84 -16.38
C ILE A 193 5.18 -24.92 -17.35
N VAL A 194 3.96 -25.41 -17.12
CA VAL A 194 3.24 -26.36 -17.98
C VAL A 194 3.01 -25.67 -19.32
N GLU A 195 3.34 -26.38 -20.39
CA GLU A 195 2.92 -26.02 -21.74
C GLU A 195 1.40 -26.24 -21.77
N GLU A 196 0.62 -25.17 -21.69
CA GLU A 196 -0.75 -25.27 -22.17
C GLU A 196 -0.63 -25.40 -23.68
N ASP A 197 -0.99 -26.58 -24.18
CA ASP A 197 -1.19 -26.85 -25.60
C ASP A 197 -2.12 -25.77 -26.14
N ASP A 198 -1.57 -24.84 -26.93
CA ASP A 198 -2.30 -23.83 -27.71
C ASP A 198 -3.12 -24.47 -28.88
N ASP A 199 -3.48 -25.76 -28.77
CA ASP A 199 -4.45 -26.42 -29.66
C ASP A 199 -5.87 -26.20 -29.13
N VAL A 200 -6.30 -24.94 -29.13
CA VAL A 200 -7.74 -24.63 -29.23
C VAL A 200 -7.96 -23.94 -30.57
N ILE A 201 -8.08 -24.78 -31.60
CA ILE A 201 -8.76 -24.44 -32.84
C ILE A 201 -10.23 -24.22 -32.47
N GLU A 202 -10.67 -22.98 -32.32
CA GLU A 202 -12.10 -22.66 -32.42
C GLU A 202 -12.52 -22.72 -33.90
N VAL A 203 -13.50 -23.58 -34.14
CA VAL A 203 -14.17 -23.88 -35.42
C VAL A 203 -15.14 -22.76 -35.81
#